data_AF-A0A804NRA6-F1
#
_entry.id   AF-A0A804NRA6-F1
#
_cell.length_a   1.000
_cell.length_b   1.000
_cell.length_c   1.000
_cell.angle_alpha   90.00
_cell.angle_beta   90.00
_cell.angle_gamma   90.00
#
_symmetry.space_group_name_H-M   'P 1'
#
loop_
_entity.id
_entity.type
_entity.pdbx_description
1 polymer ?
#
loop_
_entity_poly.entity_id
_entity_poly.type
_entity_poly.pdbx_seq_one_letter_code
_entity_poly.pdbx_strand_id
1 'polypeptide(L)'
;MVYDRHEEYQYLNLVEDIIRSGAQKNDRTGTGTLSKFGCQMRFNLRKKIPLLTTKRVFWRGVVEELLWFISGSTNAKGIIHSLGSLVVIQLHDDDYLAPLQADREKEVKLVQ
;
A
#
# COMPACT_ATOMS: atom_id res chain seq x y z
N MET A 1 8.46 34.97 6.47
CA MET A 1 7.42 33.98 6.13
C MET A 1 8.09 32.62 6.03
N VAL A 2 7.68 31.66 6.86
CA VAL A 2 8.11 30.26 6.71
C VAL A 2 7.21 29.65 5.64
N TYR A 3 7.78 29.29 4.49
CA TYR A 3 7.04 28.56 3.46
C TYR A 3 6.78 27.15 3.99
N ASP A 4 5.52 26.87 4.32
CA ASP A 4 5.10 25.51 4.63
C ASP A 4 5.21 24.67 3.35
N ARG A 5 6.19 23.76 3.31
CA ARG A 5 6.40 22.92 2.12
C ARG A 5 5.22 21.97 1.99
N HIS A 6 4.87 21.64 0.75
CA HIS A 6 3.82 20.66 0.48
C HIS A 6 4.12 19.31 1.19
N GLU A 7 3.12 18.69 1.81
CA GLU A 7 3.31 17.46 2.60
C GLU A 7 3.92 16.29 1.81
N GLU A 8 3.78 16.28 0.47
CA GLU A 8 4.40 15.29 -0.43
C GLU A 8 5.93 15.31 -0.39
N TYR A 9 6.55 16.43 0.03
CA TYR A 9 8.01 16.48 0.24
C TYR A 9 8.48 15.45 1.28
N GLN A 10 7.63 15.00 2.20
CA GLN A 10 7.99 13.90 3.11
C GLN A 10 8.31 12.61 2.33
N TYR A 11 7.51 12.29 1.33
CA TYR A 11 7.75 11.12 0.46
C TYR A 11 8.98 11.34 -0.42
N LEU A 12 9.11 12.50 -1.06
CA LEU A 12 10.24 12.80 -1.96
C LEU A 12 11.57 12.82 -1.21
N ASN A 13 11.63 13.44 -0.03
CA ASN A 13 12.83 13.47 0.81
C ASN A 13 13.19 12.08 1.32
N LEU A 14 12.19 11.25 1.65
CA LEU A 14 12.43 9.86 2.06
C LEU A 14 13.04 9.04 0.92
N VAL A 15 12.52 9.18 -0.30
CA VAL A 15 13.09 8.52 -1.48
C VAL A 15 14.52 9.00 -1.75
N GLU A 16 14.77 10.32 -1.70
CA GLU A 16 16.11 10.89 -1.86
C GLU A 16 17.09 10.36 -0.79
N ASP A 17 16.65 10.29 0.47
CA ASP A 17 17.45 9.80 1.59
C ASP A 17 17.81 8.31 1.44
N ILE A 18 16.86 7.48 0.99
CA ILE A 18 17.11 6.06 0.71
C ILE A 18 18.10 5.90 -0.45
N ILE A 19 18.00 6.72 -1.51
CA ILE A 19 18.94 6.66 -2.64
C ILE A 19 20.35 7.09 -2.21
N ARG A 20 20.46 8.12 -1.37
CA ARG A 20 21.77 8.66 -0.95
C ARG A 20 22.47 7.86 0.15
N SER A 21 21.71 7.30 1.09
CA SER A 21 22.26 6.70 2.32
C SER A 21 21.70 5.32 2.68
N GLY A 22 20.81 4.76 1.86
CA GLY A 22 20.21 3.46 2.10
C GLY A 22 21.22 2.31 2.04
N ALA A 23 21.05 1.31 2.90
CA ALA A 23 21.86 0.11 2.87
C ALA A 23 21.38 -0.82 1.74
N GLN A 24 22.32 -1.26 0.89
CA GLN A 24 22.05 -2.27 -0.13
C GLN A 24 21.82 -3.63 0.51
N LYS A 25 20.73 -4.31 0.13
CA LYS A 25 20.35 -5.64 0.60
C LYS A 25 19.87 -6.50 -0.55
N ASN A 26 20.10 -7.80 -0.44
CA ASN A 26 19.45 -8.79 -1.30
C ASN A 26 17.99 -8.96 -0.84
N ASP A 27 17.07 -9.10 -1.79
CA ASP A 27 15.63 -9.28 -1.56
C ASP A 27 15.14 -10.63 -2.09
N ARG A 28 13.87 -10.97 -1.81
CA ARG A 28 13.25 -12.22 -2.24
C ARG A 28 13.19 -12.38 -3.76
N THR A 29 13.17 -11.27 -4.50
CA THR A 29 13.05 -11.29 -5.97
C THR A 29 14.40 -11.37 -6.67
N GLY A 30 15.50 -11.23 -5.95
CA GLY A 30 16.85 -11.20 -6.51
C GLY A 30 17.17 -9.88 -7.26
N THR A 31 16.33 -8.87 -7.13
CA THR A 31 16.49 -7.58 -7.81
C THR A 31 17.55 -6.72 -7.11
N GLY A 32 17.65 -6.87 -5.79
CA GLY A 32 18.42 -5.99 -4.94
C GLY A 32 17.63 -4.74 -4.58
N THR A 33 17.77 -4.31 -3.32
CA THR A 33 16.99 -3.22 -2.74
C THR A 33 17.90 -2.27 -1.95
N LEU A 34 17.72 -0.95 -2.12
CA LEU A 34 18.22 0.06 -1.19
C LEU A 34 17.18 0.28 -0.09
N SER A 35 17.59 0.18 1.17
CA SER A 35 16.65 0.21 2.29
C SER A 35 17.13 1.08 3.45
N LYS A 36 16.16 1.67 4.17
CA LYS A 36 16.36 2.36 5.44
C LYS A 36 15.27 1.90 6.41
N PHE A 37 15.62 1.77 7.70
CA PHE A 37 14.70 1.26 8.72
C PHE A 37 14.15 2.40 9.58
N GLY A 38 12.86 2.30 9.96
CA GLY A 38 12.24 3.20 10.93
C GLY A 38 11.80 4.57 10.41
N CYS A 39 11.58 4.73 9.12
CA CYS A 39 11.13 6.00 8.53
C CYS A 39 9.64 6.28 8.84
N GLN A 40 9.28 7.55 9.01
CA GLN A 40 7.91 7.97 9.32
C GLN A 40 7.46 9.12 8.41
N MET A 41 6.18 9.13 8.06
CA MET A 41 5.50 10.23 7.36
C MET A 41 4.17 10.52 8.05
N ARG A 42 3.73 11.78 8.04
CA ARG A 42 2.46 12.22 8.65
C ARG A 42 1.69 13.11 7.67
N PHE A 43 0.41 12.84 7.49
CA PHE A 43 -0.45 13.60 6.57
C PHE A 43 -1.69 14.14 7.28
N ASN A 44 -2.03 15.41 7.04
CA ASN A 44 -3.24 16.00 7.60
C ASN A 44 -4.48 15.68 6.76
N LEU A 45 -5.28 14.73 7.24
CA LEU A 45 -6.49 14.25 6.55
C LEU A 45 -7.71 15.17 6.67
N ARG A 46 -7.66 16.26 7.47
CA ARG A 46 -8.82 17.16 7.63
C ARG A 46 -9.12 18.00 6.39
N LYS A 47 -8.10 18.23 5.55
CA LYS A 47 -8.19 19.13 4.40
C LYS A 47 -8.09 18.41 3.05
N LYS A 48 -7.35 17.31 2.98
CA LYS A 48 -7.03 16.63 1.71
C LYS A 48 -6.68 15.15 1.94
N ILE A 49 -6.84 14.37 0.88
CA ILE A 49 -6.32 13.00 0.78
C ILE A 49 -4.87 13.10 0.27
N PRO A 50 -3.89 12.40 0.86
CA PRO A 50 -2.48 12.46 0.46
C PRO A 50 -2.21 11.61 -0.80
N LEU A 51 -2.91 11.91 -1.89
CA LEU A 51 -2.65 11.31 -3.19
C LEU A 51 -1.39 11.97 -3.78
N LEU A 52 -0.39 11.18 -4.14
CA LEU A 52 0.84 11.69 -4.75
C LEU A 52 0.52 12.37 -6.08
N THR A 53 1.14 13.54 -6.30
CA THR A 53 0.90 14.36 -7.49
C THR A 53 2.06 14.30 -8.48
N THR A 54 3.26 13.96 -8.00
CA THR A 54 4.47 13.77 -8.84
C THR A 54 4.41 12.54 -9.75
N LYS A 55 3.51 11.60 -9.47
CA LYS A 55 3.19 10.45 -10.33
C LYS A 55 1.73 10.06 -10.17
N ARG A 56 1.05 9.76 -11.28
CA ARG A 56 -0.35 9.31 -11.26
C ARG A 56 -0.47 7.99 -10.49
N VAL A 57 -1.28 8.00 -9.44
CA VAL A 57 -1.66 6.81 -8.66
C VAL A 57 -2.93 6.20 -9.25
N PHE A 58 -3.01 4.87 -9.32
CA PHE A 58 -4.20 4.16 -9.80
C PHE A 58 -5.32 4.13 -8.73
N TRP A 59 -5.98 5.28 -8.54
CA TRP A 59 -6.95 5.49 -7.46
C TRP A 59 -8.15 4.53 -7.50
N ARG A 60 -8.68 4.21 -8.69
CA ARG A 60 -9.78 3.24 -8.83
C ARG A 60 -9.41 1.90 -8.21
N GLY A 61 -8.17 1.47 -8.43
CA GLY A 61 -7.66 0.23 -7.87
C GLY A 61 -7.62 0.22 -6.35
N VAL A 62 -7.07 1.28 -5.77
CA VAL A 62 -6.97 1.44 -4.31
C VAL A 62 -8.36 1.41 -3.65
N VAL A 63 -9.35 2.08 -4.25
CA VAL A 63 -10.72 2.13 -3.69
C VAL A 63 -11.43 0.78 -3.79
N GLU A 64 -11.36 0.11 -4.94
CA GLU A 64 -11.99 -1.21 -5.14
C GLU A 64 -11.38 -2.28 -4.24
N GLU A 65 -10.05 -2.27 -4.07
CA GLU A 65 -9.35 -3.15 -3.13
C GLU A 65 -9.79 -2.88 -1.68
N LEU A 66 -9.91 -1.61 -1.28
CA LEU A 66 -10.40 -1.25 0.06
C LEU A 66 -11.85 -1.70 0.29
N LEU A 67 -12.74 -1.51 -0.70
CA LEU A 67 -14.13 -1.98 -0.61
C LEU A 67 -14.22 -3.50 -0.51
N TRP A 68 -13.35 -4.22 -1.22
CA TRP A 68 -13.24 -5.67 -1.12
C TRP A 68 -12.75 -6.11 0.26
N PHE A 69 -11.74 -5.45 0.84
CA PHE A 69 -11.32 -5.73 2.23
C PHE A 69 -12.48 -5.56 3.21
N ILE A 70 -13.24 -4.47 3.10
CA ILE A 70 -14.42 -4.20 3.96
C ILE A 70 -15.52 -5.25 3.76
N SER A 71 -15.69 -5.77 2.54
CA SER A 71 -16.66 -6.84 2.27
C SER A 71 -16.30 -8.17 2.96
N GLY A 72 -15.03 -8.34 3.35
CA GLY A 72 -14.51 -9.58 3.91
C GLY A 72 -14.59 -10.77 2.95
N SER A 73 -14.60 -10.50 1.65
CA SER A 73 -14.52 -11.51 0.61
C SER A 73 -13.08 -12.00 0.49
N THR A 74 -12.87 -13.30 0.39
CA THR A 74 -11.57 -13.91 0.06
C THR A 74 -11.43 -14.19 -1.44
N ASN A 75 -12.50 -13.93 -2.20
CA ASN A 75 -12.53 -14.19 -3.64
C ASN A 75 -11.96 -13.00 -4.41
N ALA A 76 -10.76 -13.18 -4.98
CA ALA A 76 -10.09 -12.17 -5.78
C ALA A 76 -10.74 -11.96 -7.18
N LYS A 77 -11.54 -12.91 -7.68
CA LYS A 77 -12.15 -12.83 -9.02
C LYS A 77 -12.99 -11.57 -9.21
N GLY A 78 -13.69 -11.14 -8.16
CA GLY A 78 -14.51 -9.93 -8.20
C GLY A 78 -13.70 -8.68 -8.54
N ILE A 79 -12.57 -8.48 -7.85
CA ILE A 79 -11.68 -7.33 -8.10
C ILE A 79 -10.92 -7.49 -9.43
N ILE A 80 -10.40 -8.68 -9.72
CA ILE A 80 -9.61 -8.91 -10.95
C ILE A 80 -10.47 -8.61 -12.18
N HIS A 81 -11.74 -9.01 -12.15
CA HIS A 81 -12.68 -8.70 -13.23
C HIS A 81 -13.02 -7.20 -13.32
N SER A 82 -13.12 -6.48 -12.19
CA SER A 82 -13.44 -5.03 -12.20
C SER A 82 -12.25 -4.13 -12.57
N LEU A 83 -11.04 -4.51 -12.16
CA LEU A 83 -9.84 -3.69 -12.30
C LEU A 83 -8.87 -4.11 -13.41
N GLY A 84 -8.94 -5.37 -13.87
CA GLY A 84 -7.82 -6.02 -14.53
C GLY A 84 -6.73 -6.44 -13.55
N SER A 85 -5.77 -7.26 -13.98
CA SER A 85 -4.71 -7.89 -13.15
C SER A 85 -3.70 -6.93 -12.50
N LEU A 86 -4.02 -5.65 -12.32
CA LEU A 86 -3.07 -4.62 -11.94
C LEU A 86 -2.92 -4.43 -10.41
N VAL A 87 -3.84 -4.97 -9.59
CA VAL A 87 -3.92 -4.57 -8.17
C VAL A 87 -3.82 -5.74 -7.19
N VAL A 88 -4.23 -6.95 -7.57
CA VAL A 88 -4.13 -8.09 -6.65
C VAL A 88 -2.70 -8.63 -6.65
N ILE A 89 -2.01 -8.48 -5.52
CA ILE A 89 -0.74 -9.17 -5.29
C ILE A 89 -1.05 -10.65 -5.11
N GLN A 90 -0.79 -11.45 -6.15
CA GLN A 90 -0.87 -12.91 -6.08
C GLN A 90 0.14 -13.43 -5.04
N LEU A 91 -0.37 -13.69 -3.83
CA LEU A 91 0.31 -14.50 -2.83
C LEU A 91 -0.15 -15.94 -3.05
N HIS A 92 0.60 -16.67 -3.86
CA HIS A 92 0.42 -18.08 -4.18
C HIS A 92 -0.71 -18.40 -5.19
N ASP A 93 -0.39 -19.31 -6.10
CA ASP A 93 -1.27 -19.82 -7.16
C ASP A 93 -2.48 -20.50 -6.53
N ASP A 94 -3.62 -19.84 -6.63
CA ASP A 94 -4.98 -20.34 -6.75
C ASP A 94 -5.90 -19.14 -6.50
N ASP A 95 -7.07 -19.07 -7.14
CA ASP A 95 -8.03 -17.93 -7.03
C ASP A 95 -8.50 -17.62 -5.58
N TYR A 96 -8.04 -18.42 -4.62
CA TYR A 96 -8.25 -18.30 -3.20
C TYR A 96 -7.00 -17.71 -2.57
N LEU A 97 -7.11 -16.43 -2.19
CA LEU A 97 -6.15 -15.88 -1.25
C LEU A 97 -6.34 -16.60 0.07
N ALA A 98 -5.27 -17.21 0.59
CA ALA A 98 -5.19 -17.69 1.97
C ALA A 98 -5.77 -16.62 2.90
N PRO A 99 -6.40 -16.97 4.04
CA PRO A 99 -7.13 -16.01 4.89
C PRO A 99 -6.25 -14.82 5.30
N LEU A 100 -6.33 -13.74 4.51
CA LEU A 100 -5.63 -12.47 4.69
C LEU A 100 -6.57 -11.54 5.45
N GLN A 101 -6.00 -10.78 6.40
CA GLN A 101 -6.55 -9.67 7.22
C GLN A 101 -8.06 -9.68 7.58
N ALA A 102 -8.98 -9.76 6.61
CA ALA A 102 -10.42 -9.86 6.81
C ALA A 102 -10.86 -11.01 7.73
N ASP A 103 -10.24 -12.20 7.63
CA ASP A 103 -10.60 -13.31 8.53
C ASP A 103 -10.12 -13.08 9.97
N ARG A 104 -9.01 -12.35 10.15
CA ARG A 104 -8.58 -11.97 11.51
C ARG A 104 -9.57 -11.00 12.16
N GLU A 105 -10.24 -10.14 11.40
CA GLU A 105 -11.27 -9.25 11.95
C GLU A 105 -12.58 -9.98 12.30
N LYS A 106 -12.90 -11.07 11.59
CA LYS A 106 -14.07 -11.91 11.91
C LYS A 106 -13.81 -12.83 13.11
N GLU A 107 -12.62 -13.41 13.24
CA GLU A 107 -12.28 -14.24 14.40
C GLU A 107 -12.22 -13.43 15.70
N VAL A 108 -11.73 -12.19 15.67
CA VAL A 108 -11.71 -11.33 16.87
C VAL A 108 -13.13 -11.01 17.37
N LYS A 109 -14.15 -11.04 16.50
CA LYS A 109 -15.56 -10.87 16.91
C LYS A 109 -16.25 -12.15 17.38
N LEU A 110 -15.67 -13.33 17.19
CA LEU A 110 -16.25 -14.60 17.66
C LEU A 110 -15.66 -15.05 19.01
N VAL A 111 -14.59 -14.40 19.49
CA VAL A 111 -13.89 -14.72 20.75
C VAL A 111 -14.24 -13.72 21.88
N GLN A 112 -15.20 -12.82 21.65
CA GLN A 112 -15.81 -11.98 22.69
C GLN A 112 -17.30 -12.31 22.86
#